data_AF-A0A424WKM7-F1
#
_entry.id   AF-A0A424WKM7-F1
#
_cell.length_a   1.000
_cell.length_b   1.000
_cell.length_c   1.000
_cell.angle_alpha   90.00
_cell.angle_beta   90.00
_cell.angle_gamma   90.00
#
_symmetry.space_group_name_H-M   'P 1'
#
loop_
_entity.id
_entity.type
_entity.pdbx_description
1 polymer ?
#
loop_
_entity_poly.entity_id
_entity_poly.type
_entity_poly.pdbx_seq_one_letter_code
_entity_poly.pdbx_strand_id
1 'polypeptide(L)'
;MTPYISAGILLLGALAAIAYRRKRQRAMDTAGRRLGSDLVAGGALYGVAAPPIGGAAVIIALTAATRDPENLLMLVYALPWFYIFGFVPALLCGIVAGALRPAHPSWRAYAAMGLVGAVYGFVFLVGFISQGRPWQEELGFPLTIGAAPGALSAFLCARLLYGKPGRRGEPGEKAPQAA
;
A
#
# COMPACT_ATOMS: atom_id res chain seq x y z
N MET A 1 -5.39 -4.80 -21.13
CA MET A 1 -4.13 -5.32 -20.54
C MET A 1 -4.47 -6.64 -19.86
N THR A 2 -3.68 -7.71 -20.00
CA THR A 2 -4.01 -8.96 -19.29
C THR A 2 -3.67 -8.84 -17.79
N PRO A 3 -4.36 -9.58 -16.90
CA PRO A 3 -4.10 -9.52 -15.46
C PRO A 3 -2.65 -9.90 -15.12
N TYR A 4 -2.05 -10.82 -15.89
CA TYR A 4 -0.65 -11.24 -15.74
C TYR A 4 0.35 -10.12 -16.06
N ILE A 5 0.11 -9.32 -17.12
CA ILE A 5 0.96 -8.17 -17.44
C ILE A 5 0.93 -7.15 -16.31
N SER A 6 -0.26 -6.92 -15.75
CA SER A 6 -0.49 -5.97 -14.67
C SER A 6 0.22 -6.42 -13.40
N ALA A 7 0.04 -7.68 -13.00
CA ALA A 7 0.77 -8.27 -11.90
C ALA A 7 2.30 -8.17 -12.11
N GLY A 8 2.78 -8.42 -13.33
CA GLY A 8 4.17 -8.25 -13.73
C GLY A 8 4.69 -6.83 -13.52
N ILE A 9 3.95 -5.80 -13.96
CA ILE A 9 4.31 -4.39 -13.76
C ILE A 9 4.41 -4.05 -12.26
N LEU A 10 3.43 -4.49 -11.47
CA LEU A 10 3.42 -4.23 -10.02
C LEU A 10 4.59 -4.94 -9.30
N LEU A 11 4.89 -6.17 -9.70
CA LEU A 11 6.04 -6.94 -9.23
C LEU A 11 7.36 -6.24 -9.58
N LEU A 12 7.51 -5.78 -10.83
CA LEU A 12 8.69 -5.02 -11.26
C LEU A 12 8.86 -3.75 -10.43
N GLY A 13 7.78 -3.01 -10.15
CA GLY A 13 7.82 -1.85 -9.26
C GLY A 13 8.31 -2.19 -7.85
N ALA A 14 7.83 -3.29 -7.29
CA ALA A 14 8.25 -3.77 -5.97
C ALA A 14 9.73 -4.18 -5.96
N LEU A 15 10.16 -4.96 -6.95
CA LEU A 15 11.56 -5.38 -7.11
C LEU A 15 12.50 -4.19 -7.33
N ALA A 16 12.10 -3.20 -8.13
CA ALA A 16 12.86 -1.97 -8.35
C ALA A 16 13.05 -1.18 -7.04
N ALA A 17 11.99 -1.04 -6.24
CA ALA A 17 12.07 -0.38 -4.94
C ALA A 17 13.00 -1.13 -3.97
N ILE A 18 12.94 -2.46 -3.95
CA ILE A 18 13.83 -3.31 -3.15
C ILE A 18 15.29 -3.16 -3.61
N ALA A 19 15.54 -3.21 -4.92
CA ALA A 19 16.88 -3.07 -5.49
C ALA A 19 17.47 -1.69 -5.20
N TYR A 20 16.67 -0.62 -5.35
CA TYR A 20 17.06 0.73 -4.99
C TYR A 20 17.44 0.83 -3.51
N ARG A 21 16.63 0.27 -2.61
CA ARG A 21 16.92 0.27 -1.17
C ARG A 21 18.19 -0.50 -0.84
N ARG A 22 18.40 -1.69 -1.43
CA ARG A 22 19.63 -2.48 -1.24
C ARG A 22 20.87 -1.72 -1.70
N LYS A 23 20.83 -1.09 -2.87
CA LYS A 23 21.95 -0.27 -3.39
C LYS A 23 22.24 0.89 -2.45
N ARG A 24 21.21 1.59 -1.97
CA ARG A 24 21.36 2.71 -1.05
C ARG A 24 21.91 2.31 0.32
N GLN A 25 21.50 1.16 0.87
CA GLN A 25 22.03 0.64 2.13
C GLN A 25 23.52 0.28 2.03
N ARG A 26 23.93 -0.36 0.92
CA ARG A 26 25.35 -0.66 0.65
C ARG A 26 26.20 0.60 0.56
N ALA A 27 25.67 1.67 -0.03
CA ALA A 27 26.38 2.93 -0.17
C ALA A 27 26.50 3.74 1.14
N MET A 28 25.63 3.47 2.13
CA MET A 28 25.54 4.27 3.37
C MET A 28 25.89 3.46 4.63
N ASP A 29 26.54 2.30 4.45
CA ASP A 29 26.99 1.37 5.50
C ASP A 29 26.00 1.18 6.67
N THR A 30 24.71 1.19 6.35
CA THR A 30 23.63 1.33 7.34
C THR A 30 23.23 -0.05 7.84
N ALA A 31 24.12 -0.69 8.61
CA ALA A 31 23.99 -2.06 9.12
C ALA A 31 22.77 -2.30 10.03
N GLY A 32 22.14 -1.24 10.56
CA GLY A 32 21.09 -1.36 11.58
C GLY A 32 19.65 -1.59 11.10
N ARG A 33 19.30 -1.32 9.82
CA ARG A 33 17.91 -1.46 9.34
C ARG A 33 17.70 -2.77 8.59
N ARG A 34 17.02 -3.72 9.23
CA ARG A 34 16.66 -5.03 8.66
C ARG A 34 15.62 -4.87 7.54
N LEU A 35 16.10 -4.75 6.30
CA LEU A 35 15.27 -4.61 5.10
C LEU A 35 14.12 -5.63 5.06
N GLY A 36 14.42 -6.91 5.29
CA GLY A 36 13.40 -7.96 5.29
C GLY A 36 12.24 -7.72 6.27
N SER A 37 12.55 -7.21 7.47
CA SER A 37 11.51 -6.88 8.47
C SER A 37 10.65 -5.70 8.02
N ASP A 38 11.24 -4.68 7.39
CA ASP A 38 10.49 -3.54 6.85
C ASP A 38 9.58 -3.97 5.68
N LEU A 39 10.04 -4.87 4.80
CA LEU A 39 9.23 -5.42 3.70
C LEU A 39 8.04 -6.23 4.23
N VAL A 40 8.28 -7.12 5.19
CA VAL A 40 7.22 -7.96 5.79
C VAL A 40 6.23 -7.09 6.56
N ALA A 41 6.71 -6.14 7.37
CA ALA A 41 5.84 -5.23 8.11
C ALA A 41 4.98 -4.37 7.18
N GLY A 42 5.56 -3.84 6.10
CA GLY A 42 4.84 -3.07 5.10
C GLY A 42 3.81 -3.91 4.34
N GLY A 43 4.23 -5.06 3.82
CA GLY A 43 3.35 -5.99 3.10
C GLY A 43 2.18 -6.49 3.96
N ALA A 44 2.45 -6.90 5.20
CA ALA A 44 1.42 -7.36 6.13
C ALA A 44 0.44 -6.24 6.51
N LEU A 45 0.94 -5.05 6.85
CA LEU A 45 0.09 -3.93 7.21
C LEU A 45 -0.84 -3.53 6.06
N TYR A 46 -0.30 -3.37 4.86
CA TYR A 46 -1.10 -2.96 3.71
C TYR A 46 -2.03 -4.09 3.27
N GLY A 47 -1.55 -5.34 3.19
CA GLY A 47 -2.37 -6.48 2.78
C GLY A 47 -3.60 -6.68 3.67
N VAL A 48 -3.49 -6.40 4.97
CA VAL A 48 -4.61 -6.51 5.93
C VAL A 48 -5.45 -5.22 5.97
N ALA A 49 -4.83 -4.05 6.06
CA ALA A 49 -5.58 -2.82 6.32
C ALA A 49 -6.06 -2.11 5.05
N ALA A 50 -5.30 -2.16 3.95
CA ALA A 50 -5.62 -1.35 2.77
C ALA A 50 -6.90 -1.82 2.06
N PRO A 51 -7.18 -3.13 1.86
CA PRO A 51 -8.43 -3.57 1.25
C PRO A 51 -9.71 -3.08 1.97
N PRO A 52 -9.87 -3.26 3.31
CA PRO A 52 -11.04 -2.74 4.00
C PRO A 52 -11.11 -1.21 3.98
N ILE A 53 -9.98 -0.50 4.11
CA ILE A 53 -9.96 0.97 4.05
C ILE A 53 -10.43 1.48 2.67
N GLY A 54 -9.87 0.91 1.60
CA GLY A 54 -10.22 1.29 0.23
C GLY A 54 -11.67 0.95 -0.10
N GLY A 55 -12.12 -0.26 0.22
CA GLY A 55 -13.49 -0.69 0.00
C GLY A 55 -14.53 0.12 0.80
N ALA A 56 -14.21 0.44 2.06
CA ALA A 56 -15.04 1.33 2.87
C ALA A 56 -15.16 2.72 2.26
N ALA A 57 -14.05 3.28 1.76
CA ALA A 57 -14.08 4.58 1.12
C ALA A 57 -14.98 4.60 -0.13
N VAL A 58 -14.94 3.53 -0.95
CA VAL A 58 -15.81 3.39 -2.13
C VAL A 58 -17.28 3.29 -1.70
N ILE A 59 -17.61 2.43 -0.73
CA ILE A 59 -19.00 2.25 -0.28
C ILE A 59 -19.55 3.53 0.35
N ILE A 60 -18.79 4.21 1.20
CA ILE A 60 -19.22 5.47 1.83
C ILE A 60 -19.45 6.54 0.75
N ALA A 61 -18.57 6.65 -0.23
CA ALA A 61 -18.74 7.58 -1.35
C ALA A 61 -19.98 7.24 -2.18
N LEU A 62 -20.23 5.95 -2.43
CA LEU A 62 -21.42 5.47 -3.13
C LEU A 62 -22.70 5.79 -2.36
N THR A 63 -22.75 5.47 -1.06
CA THR A 63 -23.86 5.83 -0.17
C THR A 63 -24.14 7.33 -0.18
N ALA A 64 -23.09 8.17 -0.14
CA ALA A 64 -23.25 9.62 -0.18
C ALA A 64 -23.81 10.10 -1.53
N ALA A 65 -23.41 9.47 -2.64
CA ALA A 65 -23.87 9.79 -3.99
C ALA A 65 -25.31 9.33 -4.25
N THR A 66 -25.68 8.11 -3.85
CA THR A 66 -27.01 7.55 -4.08
C THR A 66 -28.02 7.93 -3.01
N ARG A 67 -27.55 8.42 -1.85
CA ARG A 67 -28.34 8.66 -0.64
C ARG A 67 -29.07 7.42 -0.12
N ASP A 68 -28.52 6.24 -0.42
CA ASP A 68 -29.09 4.96 -0.02
C ASP A 68 -28.27 4.33 1.13
N PRO A 69 -28.82 4.27 2.36
CA PRO A 69 -28.13 3.69 3.51
C PRO A 69 -27.99 2.16 3.41
N GLU A 70 -28.76 1.46 2.55
CA GLU A 70 -28.61 0.01 2.37
C GLU A 70 -27.24 -0.38 1.84
N ASN A 71 -26.59 0.53 1.10
CA ASN A 71 -25.20 0.39 0.67
C ASN A 71 -24.21 0.20 1.83
N LEU A 72 -24.52 0.69 3.04
CA LEU A 72 -23.66 0.47 4.21
C LEU A 72 -23.70 -0.99 4.67
N LEU A 73 -24.80 -1.72 4.45
CA LEU A 73 -24.87 -3.14 4.73
C LEU A 73 -23.92 -3.92 3.81
N MET A 74 -23.73 -3.44 2.57
CA MET A 74 -22.73 -4.03 1.67
C MET A 74 -21.32 -3.95 2.23
N LEU A 75 -21.00 -3.07 3.19
CA LEU A 75 -19.66 -3.02 3.79
C LEU A 75 -19.25 -4.35 4.43
N VAL A 76 -20.18 -5.01 5.10
CA VAL A 76 -19.94 -6.30 5.75
C VAL A 76 -19.89 -7.42 4.72
N TYR A 77 -20.82 -7.43 3.77
CA TYR A 77 -20.91 -8.49 2.76
C TYR A 77 -19.87 -8.37 1.64
N ALA A 78 -19.37 -7.18 1.35
CA ALA A 78 -18.36 -6.91 0.33
C ALA A 78 -16.93 -7.08 0.84
N LEU A 79 -16.73 -7.25 2.15
CA LEU A 79 -15.40 -7.39 2.73
C LEU A 79 -14.57 -8.52 2.08
N PRO A 80 -15.12 -9.74 1.83
CA PRO A 80 -14.38 -10.78 1.10
C PRO A 80 -13.97 -10.33 -0.31
N TRP A 81 -14.84 -9.60 -1.01
CA TRP A 81 -14.57 -9.08 -2.35
C TRP A 81 -13.44 -8.05 -2.35
N PHE A 82 -13.38 -7.17 -1.34
CA PHE A 82 -12.27 -6.23 -1.19
C PHE A 82 -10.93 -6.94 -1.07
N TYR A 83 -10.88 -8.07 -0.37
CA TYR A 83 -9.66 -8.87 -0.30
C TYR A 83 -9.35 -9.59 -1.61
N ILE A 84 -10.35 -10.17 -2.27
CA ILE A 84 -10.14 -10.87 -3.56
C ILE A 84 -9.52 -9.94 -4.61
N PHE A 85 -10.03 -8.71 -4.72
CA PHE A 85 -9.55 -7.75 -5.71
C PHE A 85 -8.43 -6.84 -5.22
N GLY A 86 -8.35 -6.56 -3.92
CA GLY A 86 -7.44 -5.58 -3.35
C GLY A 86 -6.16 -6.16 -2.73
N PHE A 87 -6.14 -7.44 -2.36
CA PHE A 87 -5.03 -8.00 -1.57
C PHE A 87 -3.69 -7.95 -2.29
N VAL A 88 -3.63 -8.44 -3.55
CA VAL A 88 -2.39 -8.47 -4.34
C VAL A 88 -1.80 -7.08 -4.55
N PRO A 89 -2.53 -6.09 -5.10
CA PRO A 89 -1.96 -4.75 -5.27
C PRO A 89 -1.62 -4.08 -3.93
N ALA A 90 -2.43 -4.29 -2.88
CA ALA A 90 -2.12 -3.76 -1.55
C ALA A 90 -0.83 -4.34 -0.96
N LEU A 91 -0.64 -5.66 -1.04
CA LEU A 91 0.54 -6.34 -0.52
C LEU A 91 1.81 -5.86 -1.22
N LEU A 92 1.79 -5.77 -2.56
CA LEU A 92 2.94 -5.29 -3.32
C LEU A 92 3.21 -3.79 -3.05
N CYS A 93 2.17 -2.97 -2.93
CA CYS A 93 2.30 -1.57 -2.51
C CYS A 93 2.90 -1.46 -1.09
N GLY A 94 2.52 -2.36 -0.18
CA GLY A 94 3.09 -2.43 1.17
C GLY A 94 4.56 -2.82 1.19
N ILE A 95 4.97 -3.75 0.33
CA ILE A 95 6.38 -4.12 0.15
C ILE A 95 7.18 -2.91 -0.34
N VAL A 96 6.65 -2.15 -1.31
CA VAL A 96 7.24 -0.87 -1.75
C VAL A 96 7.33 0.11 -0.58
N ALA A 97 6.26 0.26 0.21
CA ALA A 97 6.23 1.14 1.37
C ALA A 97 7.31 0.79 2.40
N GLY A 98 7.51 -0.52 2.65
CA GLY A 98 8.57 -1.04 3.49
C GLY A 98 9.97 -0.76 2.93
N ALA A 99 10.19 -1.04 1.64
CA ALA A 99 11.48 -0.79 0.98
C ALA A 99 11.86 0.70 1.01
N LEU A 100 10.88 1.57 0.76
CA LEU A 100 11.06 3.02 0.71
C LEU A 100 10.89 3.70 2.07
N ARG A 101 10.76 2.94 3.17
CA ARG A 101 10.53 3.48 4.52
C ARG A 101 11.53 4.60 4.85
N PRO A 102 11.06 5.84 5.05
CA PRO A 102 11.95 6.99 5.27
C PRO A 102 12.64 6.90 6.64
N ALA A 103 13.71 7.66 6.82
CA ALA A 103 14.37 7.80 8.12
C ALA A 103 13.51 8.60 9.09
N HIS A 104 12.92 9.69 8.60
CA HIS A 104 12.00 10.54 9.33
C HIS A 104 10.64 10.57 8.62
N PRO A 105 9.53 10.44 9.35
CA PRO A 105 8.20 10.62 8.78
C PRO A 105 8.06 12.05 8.24
N SER A 106 7.56 12.19 7.02
CA SER A 106 7.27 13.47 6.41
C SER A 106 5.97 13.39 5.61
N TRP A 107 5.26 14.50 5.51
CA TRP A 107 4.03 14.57 4.72
C TRP A 107 4.24 14.17 3.26
N ARG A 108 5.38 14.58 2.68
CA ARG A 108 5.78 14.22 1.31
C ARG A 108 5.93 12.71 1.14
N ALA A 109 6.45 11.99 2.15
CA ALA A 109 6.56 10.54 2.08
C ALA A 109 5.18 9.85 2.10
N TYR A 110 4.22 10.38 2.87
CA TYR A 110 2.85 9.87 2.87
C TYR A 110 2.16 10.12 1.53
N ALA A 111 2.27 11.34 1.01
CA ALA A 111 1.70 11.71 -0.29
C ALA A 111 2.32 10.89 -1.44
N ALA A 112 3.64 10.68 -1.42
CA ALA A 112 4.32 9.83 -2.39
C ALA A 112 3.80 8.38 -2.34
N MET A 113 3.59 7.83 -1.14
CA MET A 113 2.99 6.50 -1.01
C MET A 113 1.53 6.47 -1.44
N GLY A 114 0.76 7.54 -1.23
CA GLY A 114 -0.57 7.68 -1.82
C GLY A 114 -0.52 7.62 -3.35
N LEU A 115 0.43 8.30 -3.98
CA LEU A 115 0.61 8.21 -5.44
C LEU A 115 0.96 6.79 -5.90
N VAL A 116 1.86 6.10 -5.17
CA VAL A 116 2.18 4.69 -5.44
C VAL A 116 0.92 3.82 -5.31
N GLY A 117 0.12 4.02 -4.25
CA GLY A 117 -1.14 3.32 -4.05
C GLY A 117 -2.13 3.55 -5.20
N ALA A 118 -2.25 4.79 -5.69
CA ALA A 118 -3.06 5.10 -6.86
C ALA A 118 -2.60 4.34 -8.11
N VAL A 119 -1.30 4.36 -8.39
CA VAL A 119 -0.74 3.63 -9.54
C VAL A 119 -0.99 2.12 -9.40
N TYR A 120 -0.76 1.56 -8.21
CA TYR A 120 -0.94 0.13 -7.96
C TYR A 120 -2.40 -0.31 -8.13
N GLY A 121 -3.34 0.45 -7.54
CA GLY A 121 -4.78 0.20 -7.69
C GLY A 121 -5.25 0.35 -9.14
N PHE A 122 -4.82 1.42 -9.81
CA PHE A 122 -5.18 1.68 -11.21
C PHE A 122 -4.68 0.60 -12.15
N VAL A 123 -3.37 0.29 -12.12
CA VAL A 123 -2.74 -0.69 -13.01
C VAL A 123 -3.35 -2.08 -12.82
N PHE A 124 -3.62 -2.46 -11.57
CA PHE A 124 -4.28 -3.74 -11.27
C PHE A 124 -5.68 -3.80 -11.88
N LEU A 125 -6.50 -2.78 -11.65
CA LEU A 125 -7.89 -2.78 -12.10
C LEU A 125 -8.02 -2.68 -13.63
N VAL A 126 -7.15 -1.89 -14.28
CA VAL A 126 -7.00 -1.90 -15.74
C VAL A 126 -6.71 -3.30 -16.23
N GLY A 127 -5.77 -4.02 -15.61
CA GLY A 127 -5.45 -5.41 -15.93
C GLY A 127 -6.58 -6.41 -15.83
N PHE A 128 -7.43 -6.22 -14.82
CA PHE A 128 -8.47 -7.17 -14.47
C PHE A 128 -9.76 -6.95 -15.25
N ILE A 129 -10.09 -5.68 -15.55
CA ILE A 129 -11.40 -5.29 -16.11
C ILE A 129 -11.33 -4.97 -17.61
N SER A 130 -10.19 -4.55 -18.15
CA SER A 130 -10.08 -4.19 -19.59
C SER A 130 -10.07 -5.37 -20.56
N GLN A 131 -10.53 -6.55 -20.17
CA GLN A 131 -10.65 -7.68 -21.09
C GLN A 131 -11.84 -7.47 -22.03
N GLY A 132 -11.55 -7.02 -23.26
CA GLY A 132 -12.50 -7.04 -24.37
C GLY A 132 -13.34 -5.77 -24.59
N ARG A 133 -12.98 -4.62 -23.99
CA ARG A 133 -13.69 -3.34 -24.18
C ARG A 133 -12.76 -2.21 -24.61
N PRO A 134 -13.23 -1.24 -25.43
CA PRO A 134 -12.41 -0.15 -25.94
C PRO A 134 -11.90 0.77 -24.80
N TRP A 135 -10.60 1.07 -24.83
CA TRP A 135 -9.82 1.71 -23.77
C TRP A 135 -10.21 3.16 -23.46
N GLN A 136 -10.98 3.82 -24.33
CA GLN A 136 -11.22 5.26 -24.27
C GLN A 136 -12.47 5.65 -23.46
N GLU A 137 -13.43 4.74 -23.25
CA GLU A 137 -14.69 5.08 -22.56
C GLU A 137 -14.71 4.71 -21.07
N GLU A 138 -13.82 3.83 -20.59
CA GLU A 138 -13.92 3.27 -19.23
C GLU A 138 -12.76 3.63 -18.26
N LEU A 139 -11.87 4.58 -18.59
CA LEU A 139 -10.80 5.00 -17.66
C LEU A 139 -11.32 5.58 -16.33
N GLY A 140 -12.56 6.09 -16.33
CA GLY A 140 -13.22 6.59 -15.12
C GLY A 140 -13.31 5.53 -14.03
N PHE A 141 -13.61 4.28 -14.38
CA PHE A 141 -13.83 3.20 -13.40
C PHE A 141 -12.53 2.77 -12.69
N PRO A 142 -11.40 2.48 -13.38
CA PRO A 142 -10.11 2.27 -12.73
C PRO A 142 -9.60 3.48 -11.95
N LEU A 143 -9.95 4.70 -12.35
CA LEU A 143 -9.60 5.89 -11.58
C LEU A 143 -10.36 5.95 -10.24
N THR A 144 -11.68 5.77 -10.27
CA THR A 144 -12.53 5.96 -9.09
C THR A 144 -12.53 4.77 -8.14
N ILE A 145 -12.44 3.54 -8.65
CA ILE A 145 -12.49 2.30 -7.85
C ILE A 145 -11.11 1.70 -7.62
N GLY A 146 -10.12 2.03 -8.45
CA GLY A 146 -8.74 1.60 -8.28
C GLY A 146 -7.85 2.69 -7.68
N ALA A 147 -7.66 3.78 -8.41
CA ALA A 147 -6.65 4.79 -8.09
C ALA A 147 -6.99 5.58 -6.80
N ALA A 148 -8.20 6.12 -6.71
CA ALA A 148 -8.62 6.94 -5.57
C ALA A 148 -8.60 6.18 -4.22
N PRO A 149 -9.25 5.02 -4.07
CA PRO A 149 -9.18 4.24 -2.83
C PRO A 149 -7.78 3.64 -2.60
N GLY A 150 -7.05 3.30 -3.67
CA GLY A 150 -5.65 2.89 -3.59
C GLY A 150 -4.76 3.98 -2.99
N ALA A 151 -4.95 5.24 -3.41
CA ALA A 151 -4.21 6.37 -2.84
C ALA A 151 -4.56 6.63 -1.38
N LEU A 152 -5.86 6.64 -1.03
CA LEU A 152 -6.30 6.87 0.33
C LEU A 152 -5.77 5.80 1.28
N SER A 153 -5.96 4.53 0.92
CA SER A 153 -5.51 3.41 1.74
C SER A 153 -3.99 3.39 1.90
N ALA A 154 -3.22 3.58 0.82
CA ALA A 154 -1.77 3.66 0.91
C ALA A 154 -1.27 4.85 1.74
N PHE A 155 -1.91 6.01 1.61
CA PHE A 155 -1.60 7.18 2.42
C PHE A 155 -1.79 6.90 3.92
N LEU A 156 -2.94 6.32 4.31
CA LEU A 156 -3.25 6.00 5.69
C LEU A 156 -2.33 4.90 6.24
N CYS A 157 -2.10 3.82 5.47
CA CYS A 157 -1.18 2.77 5.85
C CYS A 157 0.27 3.28 5.96
N ALA A 158 0.71 4.21 5.10
CA ALA A 158 2.02 4.85 5.21
C ALA A 158 2.15 5.67 6.50
N ARG A 159 1.09 6.38 6.89
CA ARG A 159 1.03 7.13 8.16
C ARG A 159 1.19 6.20 9.35
N LEU A 160 0.53 5.05 9.34
CA LEU A 160 0.65 4.03 10.39
C LEU A 160 2.03 3.36 10.41
N LEU A 161 2.62 3.08 9.24
CA LEU A 161 3.90 2.39 9.10
C LEU A 161 5.10 3.28 9.48
N TYR A 162 5.13 4.52 8.98
CA TYR A 162 6.27 5.43 9.19
C TYR A 162 6.14 6.22 10.49
N GLY A 163 4.91 6.40 10.99
CA GLY A 163 4.65 7.06 12.27
C GLY A 163 5.06 6.26 13.50
N LYS A 164 5.28 4.93 13.37
CA LYS A 164 5.84 4.14 14.47
C LYS A 164 7.28 4.62 14.76
N PRO A 165 7.56 5.17 15.95
CA PRO A 165 8.93 5.50 16.36
C PRO A 165 9.76 4.25 16.17
N GLY A 166 10.83 4.35 15.38
CA GLY A 166 11.79 3.26 15.31
C GLY A 166 12.19 2.94 16.75
N ARG A 167 12.14 1.65 17.12
CA ARG A 167 12.79 1.13 18.32
C ARG A 167 14.27 1.49 18.18
N ARG A 168 14.61 2.71 18.58
CA ARG A 168 15.97 3.19 18.79
C ARG A 168 16.50 2.18 19.80
N GLY A 169 17.56 1.46 19.44
CA GLY A 169 18.18 0.51 20.36
C GLY A 169 18.28 1.18 21.72
N GLU A 170 17.73 0.53 22.74
CA GLU A 170 18.08 0.87 24.10
C GLU A 170 19.61 0.94 24.14
N PRO A 171 20.19 2.07 24.59
CA PRO A 171 21.61 2.09 24.89
C PRO A 171 21.84 0.95 25.86
N GLY A 172 22.75 0.04 25.51
CA GLY A 172 23.12 -1.06 26.37
C GLY A 172 23.48 -0.58 27.77
N GLU A 173 23.18 -1.46 28.72
CA GLU A 173 24.13 -1.79 29.79
C GLU A 173 24.44 -0.65 30.78
N LYS A 174 23.60 -0.52 31.80
CA LYS A 174 24.15 -0.31 33.14
C LYS A 174 24.35 -1.69 33.77
N ALA A 175 25.54 -2.26 33.59
CA ALA A 175 26.05 -3.29 34.48
C ALA A 175 25.99 -2.75 35.93
N PRO A 176 25.49 -3.51 36.91
CA PRO A 176 25.58 -3.10 38.30
C PRO A 176 27.06 -3.08 38.71
N GLN A 177 27.57 -1.89 39.05
CA GLN A 177 28.79 -1.77 39.85
C GLN A 177 28.50 -2.42 41.20
N ALA A 178 29.09 -3.59 41.42
CA ALA A 178 29.25 -4.15 42.75
C ALA A 178 30.27 -3.28 43.50
N ALA A 179 29.84 -2.79 44.66
CA ALA A 179 30.70 -2.24 45.71
C ALA A 179 30.74 -3.24 46.87
#